data_AF-A0A7V9ZJC7-F1
#
_entry.id   AF-A0A7V9ZJC7-F1
#
_cell.length_a   1.000
_cell.length_b   1.000
_cell.length_c   1.000
_cell.angle_alpha   90.00
_cell.angle_beta   90.00
_cell.angle_gamma   90.00
#
_symmetry.space_group_name_H-M   'P 1'
#
loop_
_entity.id
_entity.type
_entity.pdbx_description
1 polymer ?
#
loop_
_entity_poly.entity_id
_entity_poly.type
_entity_poly.pdbx_seq_one_letter_code
_entity_poly.pdbx_strand_id
1 'polypeptide(L)'
;MPCCAEVDGQDGELYSHEASVVADAAGNVYYTWVAADRLPYLSVSRDGGKTWDKPMMIGPPGIRETLLPGMAIGAKGKVIVQYMGSTNSPWNGTSADKSYDDTTWNGYVTMTTDGLERKPLFYSATINDPSDPLWRGSCGPDPVRCAWGDFLDVVIASDGTPWWVAVDLCAGKECGGLGEGIVGRLLGGPPLR
;
A
#
# COMPACT_ATOMS: atom_id res chain seq x y z
N MET A 1 13.79 -9.31 18.05
CA MET A 1 12.33 -9.36 18.24
C MET A 1 11.77 -10.21 17.11
N PRO A 2 10.83 -11.14 17.36
CA PRO A 2 10.06 -11.73 16.27
C PRO A 2 9.40 -10.60 15.48
N CYS A 3 9.40 -10.68 14.15
CA CYS A 3 8.82 -9.62 13.33
C CYS A 3 7.30 -9.59 13.54
N CYS A 4 6.75 -8.39 13.39
CA CYS A 4 5.38 -8.22 12.94
C CYS A 4 4.36 -8.87 13.88
N ALA A 5 4.37 -8.42 15.14
CA ALA A 5 3.31 -8.76 16.07
C ALA A 5 1.96 -8.28 15.48
N GLU A 6 1.25 -9.20 14.85
CA GLU A 6 -0.19 -9.10 14.70
C GLU A 6 -0.76 -9.00 16.11
N VAL A 7 -1.53 -7.96 16.37
CA VAL A 7 -2.30 -7.87 17.60
C VAL A 7 -3.41 -8.89 17.48
N ASP A 8 -3.29 -9.97 18.25
CA ASP A 8 -4.32 -11.00 18.42
C ASP A 8 -5.52 -10.34 19.11
N GLY A 9 -6.43 -9.79 18.29
CA GLY A 9 -7.66 -9.16 18.72
C GLY A 9 -8.78 -10.18 18.79
N GLN A 10 -9.03 -10.73 19.98
CA GLN A 10 -10.31 -11.36 20.31
C GLN A 10 -11.39 -10.28 20.30
N ASP A 11 -11.91 -9.96 19.11
CA ASP A 11 -13.24 -9.37 18.83
C ASP A 11 -13.34 -9.17 17.30
N GLY A 12 -13.84 -10.16 16.57
CA GLY A 12 -14.34 -10.02 15.19
C GLY A 12 -13.35 -9.51 14.12
N GLU A 13 -12.43 -10.37 13.69
CA GLU A 13 -11.77 -10.41 12.36
C GLU A 13 -11.60 -9.09 11.56
N LEU A 14 -10.92 -8.08 12.12
CA LEU A 14 -10.41 -6.95 11.33
C LEU A 14 -8.97 -7.19 10.87
N TYR A 15 -8.82 -8.17 10.00
CA TYR A 15 -7.78 -8.32 8.97
C TYR A 15 -6.47 -7.49 9.11
N SER A 16 -5.45 -8.06 9.78
CA SER A 16 -4.01 -7.71 9.63
C SER A 16 -3.31 -8.47 8.48
N HIS A 17 -4.07 -9.10 7.60
CA HIS A 17 -3.58 -10.13 6.67
C HIS A 17 -2.98 -9.63 5.34
N GLU A 18 -2.90 -8.33 5.09
CA GLU A 18 -2.42 -7.82 3.80
C GLU A 18 -0.96 -7.35 3.90
N ALA A 19 -0.09 -8.06 3.19
CA ALA A 19 1.34 -7.83 3.24
C ALA A 19 2.03 -8.18 1.91
N SER A 20 3.22 -7.63 1.72
CA SER A 20 4.11 -7.95 0.61
C SER A 20 5.55 -8.05 1.09
N VAL A 21 6.33 -8.92 0.45
CA VAL A 21 7.73 -9.15 0.76
C VAL A 21 8.57 -9.22 -0.51
N VAL A 22 9.72 -8.56 -0.49
CA VAL A 22 10.70 -8.61 -1.58
C VAL A 22 12.11 -8.73 -1.01
N ALA A 23 13.04 -9.28 -1.79
CA ALA A 23 14.45 -9.38 -1.42
C ALA A 23 15.34 -8.77 -2.50
N ASP A 24 16.37 -8.02 -2.09
CA ASP A 24 17.37 -7.51 -3.02
C ASP A 24 18.48 -8.54 -3.30
N ALA A 25 19.30 -8.26 -4.31
CA ALA A 25 20.42 -9.14 -4.68
C ALA A 25 21.52 -9.27 -3.61
N ALA A 26 21.52 -8.41 -2.58
CA ALA A 26 22.44 -8.48 -1.45
C ALA A 26 21.87 -9.28 -0.27
N GLY A 27 20.65 -9.82 -0.40
CA GLY A 27 20.00 -10.63 0.63
C GLY A 27 19.28 -9.82 1.71
N ASN A 28 19.08 -8.51 1.52
CA ASN A 28 18.19 -7.73 2.38
C ASN A 28 16.74 -8.07 2.04
N VAL A 29 15.91 -8.26 3.06
CA VAL A 29 14.48 -8.57 2.91
C VAL A 29 13.67 -7.37 3.38
N TYR A 30 12.72 -6.94 2.57
CA TYR A 30 11.82 -5.83 2.83
C TYR A 30 10.43 -6.42 3.01
N TYR A 31 9.76 -6.04 4.09
CA TYR A 31 8.41 -6.50 4.42
C TYR A 31 7.52 -5.31 4.67
N THR A 32 6.39 -5.25 3.96
CA THR A 32 5.37 -4.21 4.13
C THR A 32 4.03 -4.83 4.44
N TRP A 33 3.22 -4.16 5.24
CA TRP A 33 1.89 -4.61 5.64
C TRP A 33 1.03 -3.41 6.03
N VAL A 34 -0.27 -3.64 6.09
CA VAL A 34 -1.21 -2.71 6.75
C VAL A 34 -1.39 -3.16 8.19
N ALA A 35 -1.03 -2.28 9.13
CA ALA A 35 -1.10 -2.60 10.56
C ALA A 35 -2.52 -2.44 11.11
N ALA A 36 -2.71 -2.75 12.40
CA ALA A 36 -4.00 -2.66 13.07
C ALA A 36 -4.58 -1.24 13.13
N ASP A 37 -3.73 -0.21 13.08
CA ASP A 37 -4.16 1.17 12.94
C ASP A 37 -4.56 1.55 11.49
N ARG A 38 -4.57 0.55 10.59
CA ARG A 38 -4.86 0.65 9.16
C ARG A 38 -3.85 1.46 8.34
N LEU A 39 -2.67 1.74 8.87
CA LEU A 39 -1.62 2.47 8.15
C LEU A 39 -0.59 1.52 7.53
N PRO A 40 0.10 1.92 6.45
CA PRO A 40 1.08 1.08 5.79
C PRO A 40 2.43 1.21 6.50
N TYR A 41 3.06 0.07 6.77
CA TYR A 41 4.35 -0.01 7.42
C TYR A 41 5.39 -0.73 6.56
N LEU A 42 6.66 -0.42 6.79
CA LEU A 42 7.82 -1.12 6.23
C LEU A 42 8.78 -1.53 7.35
N SER A 43 9.30 -2.75 7.27
CA SER A 43 10.44 -3.21 8.06
C SER A 43 11.45 -3.93 7.17
N VAL A 44 12.72 -3.83 7.53
CA VAL A 44 13.82 -4.37 6.74
C VAL A 44 14.66 -5.32 7.59
N SER A 45 14.99 -6.46 7.01
CA SER A 45 15.96 -7.41 7.54
C SER A 45 17.23 -7.38 6.71
N ARG A 46 18.38 -7.41 7.38
CA ARG A 46 19.72 -7.46 6.76
C ARG A 46 20.42 -8.80 6.95
N ASP A 47 19.71 -9.80 7.48
CA ASP A 47 20.25 -11.11 7.86
C ASP A 47 19.37 -12.28 7.38
N GLY A 48 18.64 -12.05 6.28
CA GLY A 48 17.79 -13.07 5.66
C GLY A 48 16.50 -13.36 6.43
N GLY A 49 15.93 -12.35 7.09
CA GLY A 49 14.66 -12.43 7.82
C GLY A 49 14.78 -12.89 9.28
N LYS A 50 16.00 -13.03 9.82
CA LYS A 50 16.20 -13.48 11.21
C LYS A 50 15.94 -12.37 12.22
N THR A 51 16.34 -11.15 11.89
CA THR A 51 16.06 -9.94 12.66
C THR A 51 15.55 -8.84 11.74
N TRP A 52 14.74 -7.95 12.32
CA TRP A 52 14.00 -6.91 11.60
C TRP A 52 14.17 -5.57 12.29
N ASP A 53 14.26 -4.52 11.49
CA ASP A 53 14.23 -3.14 11.97
C ASP A 53 12.89 -2.80 12.64
N LYS A 54 12.89 -1.72 13.42
CA LYS A 54 11.64 -1.14 13.92
C LYS A 54 10.74 -0.78 12.74
N PRO A 55 9.43 -1.12 12.78
CA PRO A 55 8.48 -0.71 11.76
C PRO A 55 8.49 0.80 11.51
N MET A 56 8.45 1.20 10.25
CA MET A 56 8.37 2.59 9.80
C MET A 56 7.01 2.80 9.13
N MET A 57 6.22 3.79 9.57
CA MET A 57 4.99 4.19 8.89
C MET A 57 5.37 4.92 7.60
N ILE A 58 4.91 4.42 6.44
CA ILE A 58 5.32 4.88 5.10
C ILE A 58 4.19 5.60 4.33
N GLY A 59 3.08 5.87 5.00
CA GLY A 59 1.98 6.66 4.44
C GLY A 59 2.28 8.16 4.42
N PRO A 60 1.72 8.92 3.47
CA PRO A 60 1.86 10.38 3.45
C PRO A 60 1.14 11.03 4.64
N PRO A 61 1.51 12.28 4.99
CA PRO A 61 0.79 13.05 5.99
C PRO A 61 -0.72 13.14 5.69
N GLY A 62 -1.55 12.89 6.70
CA GLY A 62 -3.00 13.00 6.60
C GLY A 62 -3.72 11.76 6.04
N ILE A 63 -2.99 10.72 5.65
CA ILE A 63 -3.61 9.41 5.36
C ILE A 63 -4.21 8.83 6.65
N ARG A 64 -5.40 8.26 6.54
CA ARG A 64 -6.16 7.71 7.68
C ARG A 64 -6.32 6.21 7.65
N GLU A 65 -6.41 5.67 6.44
CA GLU A 65 -6.62 4.25 6.23
C GLU A 65 -6.04 3.84 4.88
N THR A 66 -5.46 2.64 4.85
CA THR A 66 -4.86 2.03 3.67
C THR A 66 -5.21 0.56 3.58
N LEU A 67 -5.07 -0.02 2.40
CA LEU A 67 -5.28 -1.44 2.14
C LEU A 67 -4.50 -1.89 0.90
N LEU A 68 -4.39 -3.20 0.74
CA LEU A 68 -3.83 -3.89 -0.42
C LEU A 68 -2.38 -3.44 -0.74
N PRO A 69 -1.43 -3.51 0.22
CA PRO A 69 -0.06 -3.14 -0.04
C PRO A 69 0.60 -4.13 -1.00
N GLY A 70 1.22 -3.61 -2.06
CA GLY A 70 2.12 -4.34 -2.96
C GLY A 70 3.49 -3.69 -2.96
N MET A 71 4.55 -4.42 -3.29
CA MET A 71 5.91 -3.90 -3.23
C MET A 71 6.80 -4.46 -4.32
N ALA A 72 7.65 -3.60 -4.86
CA ALA A 72 8.75 -3.97 -5.75
C ALA A 72 10.07 -3.40 -5.26
N ILE A 73 11.15 -4.11 -5.60
CA ILE A 73 12.53 -3.73 -5.31
C ILE A 73 13.30 -3.51 -6.60
N GLY A 74 14.05 -2.40 -6.64
CA GLY A 74 14.99 -2.10 -7.70
C GLY A 74 16.42 -2.48 -7.30
N ALA A 75 17.37 -1.55 -7.46
CA ALA A 75 18.69 -1.73 -6.88
C ALA A 75 18.63 -1.70 -5.35
N LYS A 76 19.72 -2.14 -4.71
CA LYS A 76 19.85 -2.20 -3.24
C LYS A 76 19.34 -0.92 -2.56
N GLY A 77 18.40 -1.06 -1.62
CA GLY A 77 17.82 0.07 -0.87
C GLY A 77 16.76 0.89 -1.62
N LYS A 78 16.45 0.57 -2.88
CA LYS A 78 15.46 1.29 -3.69
C LYS A 78 14.16 0.50 -3.76
N VAL A 79 13.17 0.92 -2.98
CA VAL A 79 11.89 0.23 -2.78
C VAL A 79 10.77 1.13 -3.26
N ILE A 80 9.75 0.52 -3.84
CA ILE A 80 8.44 1.14 -4.03
C ILE A 80 7.36 0.26 -3.44
N VAL A 81 6.44 0.89 -2.72
CA VAL A 81 5.25 0.27 -2.16
C VAL A 81 4.04 0.95 -2.77
N GLN A 82 3.10 0.16 -3.28
CA GLN A 82 1.78 0.62 -3.69
C GLN A 82 0.73 0.24 -2.66
N TYR A 83 -0.35 1.02 -2.56
CA TYR A 83 -1.51 0.71 -1.72
C TYR A 83 -2.69 1.58 -2.15
N MET A 84 -3.90 1.16 -1.81
CA MET A 84 -5.06 2.06 -1.80
C MET A 84 -5.10 2.83 -0.48
N GLY A 85 -5.58 4.07 -0.52
CA GLY A 85 -5.60 4.91 0.68
C GLY A 85 -6.67 5.99 0.68
N SER A 86 -7.11 6.35 1.89
CA SER A 86 -8.09 7.39 2.14
C SER A 86 -7.58 8.40 3.16
N THR A 87 -7.78 9.68 2.88
CA THR A 87 -7.51 10.80 3.80
C THR A 87 -8.77 11.23 4.57
N ASN A 88 -9.95 10.76 4.17
CA ASN A 88 -11.23 11.12 4.77
C ASN A 88 -11.98 9.93 5.39
N SER A 89 -11.34 8.76 5.44
CA SER A 89 -11.87 7.58 6.13
C SER A 89 -12.32 7.92 7.56
N PRO A 90 -13.43 7.31 8.02
CA PRO A 90 -13.93 7.43 9.37
C PRO A 90 -13.13 6.61 10.40
N TRP A 91 -12.11 5.85 9.99
CA TRP A 91 -11.26 5.09 10.89
C TRP A 91 -10.51 6.01 11.87
N ASN A 92 -10.60 5.70 13.15
CA ASN A 92 -9.98 6.47 14.24
C ASN A 92 -8.72 5.79 14.83
N GLY A 93 -8.32 4.64 14.28
CA GLY A 93 -7.24 3.79 14.80
C GLY A 93 -7.70 2.47 15.39
N THR A 94 -8.96 2.37 15.82
CA THR A 94 -9.54 1.14 16.42
C THR A 94 -10.93 0.80 15.88
N SER A 95 -11.70 1.78 15.44
CA SER A 95 -13.03 1.59 14.84
C SER A 95 -13.36 2.70 13.84
N ALA A 96 -14.44 2.51 13.09
CA ALA A 96 -15.02 3.58 12.27
C ALA A 96 -15.95 4.45 13.12
N ASP A 97 -15.71 5.76 13.17
CA ASP A 97 -16.52 6.72 13.92
C ASP A 97 -17.89 7.01 13.25
N LYS A 98 -17.98 6.76 11.94
CA LYS A 98 -19.16 7.02 11.11
C LYS A 98 -19.18 6.11 9.89
N SER A 99 -20.24 6.22 9.08
CA SER A 99 -20.36 5.49 7.82
C SER A 99 -19.25 5.84 6.82
N TYR A 100 -18.93 4.87 5.96
CA TYR A 100 -17.99 5.05 4.85
C TYR A 100 -18.61 5.70 3.61
N ASP A 101 -19.91 6.03 3.59
CA ASP A 101 -20.63 6.48 2.39
C ASP A 101 -19.96 7.66 1.67
N ASP A 102 -19.40 8.63 2.41
CA ASP A 102 -18.70 9.79 1.86
C ASP A 102 -17.18 9.58 1.70
N THR A 103 -16.68 8.36 1.95
CA THR A 103 -15.25 8.06 1.92
C THR A 103 -14.77 7.94 0.48
N THR A 104 -13.61 8.53 0.22
CA THR A 104 -12.97 8.48 -1.09
C THR A 104 -11.63 7.78 -0.97
N TRP A 105 -11.27 7.01 -1.99
CA TRP A 105 -10.05 6.21 -2.03
C TRP A 105 -9.28 6.51 -3.31
N ASN A 106 -7.98 6.67 -3.13
CA ASN A 106 -7.03 6.89 -4.20
C ASN A 106 -5.99 5.76 -4.17
N GLY A 107 -5.43 5.45 -5.33
CA GLY A 107 -4.22 4.65 -5.34
C GLY A 107 -3.05 5.53 -4.95
N TYR A 108 -2.13 4.98 -4.17
CA TYR A 108 -0.89 5.62 -3.76
C TYR A 108 0.30 4.77 -4.16
N VAL A 109 1.41 5.47 -4.37
CA VAL A 109 2.74 4.86 -4.28
C VAL A 109 3.59 5.64 -3.28
N THR A 110 4.36 4.92 -2.48
CA THR A 110 5.44 5.44 -1.65
C THR A 110 6.76 4.80 -2.11
N MET A 111 7.78 5.61 -2.37
CA MET A 111 9.12 5.12 -2.73
C MET A 111 10.22 5.71 -1.86
N THR A 112 11.33 4.98 -1.75
CA THR A 112 12.59 5.41 -1.13
C THR A 112 13.75 4.91 -1.96
N THR A 113 14.87 5.65 -1.97
CA THR A 113 16.14 5.20 -2.57
C THR A 113 17.21 4.86 -1.56
N ASP A 114 16.89 4.99 -0.27
CA ASP A 114 17.79 4.89 0.86
C ASP A 114 17.16 4.02 1.96
N GLY A 115 16.37 3.01 1.59
CA GLY A 115 15.60 2.15 2.49
C GLY A 115 16.43 1.30 3.47
N LEU A 116 17.76 1.30 3.35
CA LEU A 116 18.68 0.67 4.31
C LEU A 116 19.25 1.64 5.34
N GLU A 117 19.07 2.94 5.14
CA GLU A 117 19.50 3.97 6.10
C GLU A 117 18.67 3.92 7.37
N ARG A 118 19.21 4.45 8.47
CA ARG A 118 18.50 4.50 9.76
C ARG A 118 17.24 5.39 9.72
N LYS A 119 17.23 6.37 8.82
CA LYS A 119 16.12 7.32 8.61
C LYS A 119 15.93 7.57 7.11
N PRO A 120 15.35 6.61 6.37
CA PRO A 120 15.12 6.76 4.94
C PRO A 120 14.19 7.93 4.66
N LEU A 121 14.33 8.54 3.48
CA LEU A 121 13.37 9.50 2.98
C LEU A 121 12.34 8.80 2.08
N PHE A 122 11.06 9.01 2.39
CA PHE A 122 9.95 8.48 1.62
C PHE A 122 9.27 9.58 0.81
N TYR A 123 9.01 9.31 -0.46
CA TYR A 123 8.24 10.15 -1.37
C TYR A 123 6.93 9.45 -1.70
N SER A 124 5.80 10.13 -1.48
CA SER A 124 4.48 9.57 -1.68
C SER A 124 3.62 10.48 -2.53
N ALA A 125 2.83 9.88 -3.42
CA ALA A 125 1.84 10.60 -4.23
C ALA A 125 0.72 9.65 -4.66
N THR A 126 -0.42 10.22 -5.06
CA THR A 126 -1.50 9.47 -5.69
C THR A 126 -1.16 9.19 -7.16
N ILE A 127 -1.68 8.07 -7.70
CA ILE A 127 -1.52 7.77 -9.14
C ILE A 127 -2.67 8.37 -9.98
N ASN A 128 -3.76 8.74 -9.33
CA ASN A 128 -4.90 9.47 -9.90
C ASN A 128 -4.98 10.91 -9.36
N ASP A 129 -5.78 11.75 -10.01
CA ASP A 129 -6.17 13.06 -9.49
C ASP A 129 -7.02 12.86 -8.22
N PRO A 130 -6.63 13.37 -7.04
CA PRO A 130 -7.40 13.18 -5.81
C PRO A 130 -8.82 13.74 -5.85
N SER A 131 -9.11 14.67 -6.77
CA SER A 131 -10.46 15.20 -7.00
C SER A 131 -11.36 14.25 -7.80
N ASP A 132 -10.76 13.28 -8.50
CA ASP A 132 -11.43 12.16 -9.16
C ASP A 132 -10.97 10.83 -8.55
N PRO A 133 -11.48 10.46 -7.36
CA PRO A 133 -11.07 9.27 -6.67
C PRO A 133 -11.44 8.01 -7.43
N LEU A 134 -10.53 7.07 -7.32
CA LEU A 134 -10.62 5.70 -7.83
C LEU A 134 -11.82 4.94 -7.26
N TRP A 135 -12.14 5.14 -5.98
CA TRP A 135 -13.32 4.52 -5.36
C TRP A 135 -14.03 5.45 -4.38
N ARG A 136 -15.35 5.27 -4.25
CA ARG A 136 -16.22 6.02 -3.33
C ARG A 136 -17.05 5.04 -2.50
N GLY A 137 -17.23 5.34 -1.23
CA GLY A 137 -18.00 4.53 -0.29
C GLY A 137 -17.15 3.52 0.47
N SER A 138 -17.81 2.43 0.90
CA SER A 138 -17.21 1.40 1.74
C SER A 138 -16.07 0.67 1.04
N CYS A 139 -14.91 0.70 1.69
CA CYS A 139 -13.72 -0.08 1.39
C CYS A 139 -12.90 -0.15 2.68
N GLY A 140 -13.44 -0.86 3.67
CA GLY A 140 -12.99 -0.79 5.05
C GLY A 140 -13.44 -2.03 5.83
N PRO A 141 -13.22 -2.06 7.15
CA PRO A 141 -13.40 -3.26 7.98
C PRO A 141 -14.80 -3.87 7.82
N ASP A 142 -14.80 -5.07 7.22
CA ASP A 142 -15.83 -6.09 7.07
C ASP A 142 -17.24 -5.64 6.61
N PRO A 143 -17.84 -6.25 5.57
CA PRO A 143 -17.33 -7.34 4.71
C PRO A 143 -16.76 -6.90 3.36
N VAL A 144 -16.60 -5.61 3.12
CA VAL A 144 -16.30 -5.10 1.78
C VAL A 144 -14.83 -4.69 1.66
N ARG A 145 -13.99 -5.61 1.17
CA ARG A 145 -12.76 -5.23 0.46
C ARG A 145 -13.16 -4.29 -0.69
N CYS A 146 -12.26 -3.38 -1.10
CA CYS A 146 -12.46 -2.61 -2.32
C CYS A 146 -12.71 -3.57 -3.50
N ALA A 147 -13.98 -3.80 -3.86
CA ALA A 147 -14.36 -4.71 -4.94
C ALA A 147 -13.82 -4.25 -6.31
N TRP A 148 -13.43 -2.99 -6.39
CA TRP A 148 -12.91 -2.27 -7.54
C TRP A 148 -11.40 -2.45 -7.78
N GLY A 149 -10.70 -3.27 -7.00
CA GLY A 149 -9.24 -3.36 -7.15
C GLY A 149 -8.55 -4.43 -6.32
N ASP A 150 -9.17 -5.58 -6.02
CA ASP A 150 -8.52 -6.63 -5.19
C ASP A 150 -7.25 -7.23 -5.84
N PHE A 151 -6.93 -6.84 -7.08
CA PHE A 151 -5.68 -7.15 -7.77
C PHE A 151 -4.96 -5.86 -8.18
N LEU A 152 -4.13 -5.34 -7.29
CA LEU A 152 -3.17 -4.28 -7.61
C LEU A 152 -1.74 -4.80 -7.46
N ASP A 153 -0.84 -4.27 -8.27
CA ASP A 153 0.59 -4.57 -8.19
C ASP A 153 1.42 -3.35 -8.57
N VAL A 154 2.71 -3.42 -8.28
CA VAL A 154 3.70 -2.44 -8.73
C VAL A 154 4.92 -3.16 -9.26
N VAL A 155 5.39 -2.74 -10.43
CA VAL A 155 6.59 -3.30 -11.07
C VAL A 155 7.56 -2.19 -11.43
N ILE A 156 8.86 -2.52 -11.49
CA ILE A 156 9.91 -1.59 -11.89
C ILE A 156 10.42 -1.99 -13.27
N ALA A 157 10.17 -1.14 -14.25
CA ALA A 157 10.62 -1.32 -15.63
C ALA A 157 12.16 -1.31 -15.72
N SER A 158 12.68 -1.74 -16.87
CA SER A 158 14.13 -1.87 -17.11
C SER A 158 14.91 -0.55 -17.01
N ASP A 159 14.23 0.57 -17.21
CA ASP A 159 14.75 1.94 -17.07
C ASP A 159 14.68 2.47 -15.63
N GLY A 160 14.17 1.68 -14.68
CA GLY A 160 13.97 2.07 -13.29
C GLY A 160 12.67 2.81 -13.02
N THR A 161 11.80 2.98 -14.01
CA THR A 161 10.47 3.59 -13.85
C THR A 161 9.53 2.62 -13.12
N PRO A 162 8.90 3.04 -12.00
CA PRO A 162 7.83 2.26 -11.39
C PRO A 162 6.51 2.39 -12.15
N TRP A 163 5.77 1.30 -12.24
CA TRP A 163 4.45 1.21 -12.82
C TRP A 163 3.48 0.59 -11.83
N TRP A 164 2.47 1.35 -11.47
CA TRP A 164 1.33 0.90 -10.68
C TRP A 164 0.28 0.33 -11.61
N VAL A 165 -0.29 -0.83 -11.25
CA VAL A 165 -1.33 -1.49 -12.03
C VAL A 165 -2.47 -1.93 -11.14
N ALA A 166 -3.69 -1.83 -11.64
CA ALA A 166 -4.87 -2.39 -11.00
C ALA A 166 -5.89 -2.85 -12.03
N VAL A 167 -6.77 -3.76 -11.62
CA VAL A 167 -7.93 -4.16 -12.41
C VAL A 167 -9.19 -3.71 -11.68
N ASP A 168 -9.95 -2.86 -12.36
CA ASP A 168 -11.31 -2.51 -11.99
C ASP A 168 -12.28 -3.59 -12.49
N LEU A 169 -12.87 -4.32 -11.54
CA LEU A 169 -14.03 -5.16 -11.79
C LEU A 169 -15.27 -4.28 -11.96
N CYS A 170 -15.43 -3.68 -13.14
CA CYS A 170 -16.65 -2.94 -13.39
C CYS A 170 -17.84 -3.91 -13.57
N ALA A 171 -18.52 -4.22 -12.48
CA ALA A 171 -19.65 -5.15 -12.42
C ALA A 171 -21.00 -4.50 -12.79
N GLY A 172 -21.01 -3.23 -13.20
CA GLY A 172 -22.21 -2.48 -13.57
C GLY A 172 -22.68 -2.73 -15.01
N LYS A 173 -23.98 -2.52 -15.26
CA LYS A 173 -24.57 -2.58 -16.62
C LYS A 173 -23.91 -1.61 -17.61
N GLU A 174 -23.26 -0.57 -17.11
CA GLU A 174 -22.63 0.50 -17.90
C GLU A 174 -21.27 0.10 -18.48
N CYS A 175 -20.67 -1.01 -18.01
CA CYS A 175 -19.33 -1.45 -18.42
C CYS A 175 -19.31 -2.64 -19.39
N GLY A 176 -20.46 -3.04 -19.92
CA GLY A 176 -20.52 -4.06 -20.98
C GLY A 176 -19.95 -5.44 -20.62
N GLY A 177 -19.68 -5.71 -19.33
CA GLY A 177 -19.11 -6.98 -18.85
C GLY A 177 -17.59 -7.14 -19.04
N LEU A 178 -16.87 -6.06 -19.35
CA LEU A 178 -15.40 -6.05 -19.41
C LEU A 178 -14.85 -5.23 -18.23
N GLY A 179 -13.88 -5.78 -17.50
CA GLY A 179 -13.13 -5.01 -16.51
C GLY A 179 -12.22 -3.97 -17.17
N GLU A 180 -11.86 -2.92 -16.44
CA GLU A 180 -10.91 -1.90 -16.88
C GLU A 180 -9.54 -2.14 -16.24
N GLY A 181 -8.48 -2.04 -17.05
CA GLY A 181 -7.12 -2.06 -16.55
C GLY A 181 -6.61 -0.64 -16.34
N ILE A 182 -6.15 -0.33 -15.13
CA ILE A 182 -5.61 0.97 -14.78
C ILE A 182 -4.10 0.83 -14.65
N VAL A 183 -3.38 1.71 -15.33
CA VAL A 183 -1.92 1.79 -15.29
C VAL A 183 -1.55 3.23 -15.01
N GLY A 184 -0.63 3.45 -14.07
CA GLY A 184 -0.10 4.77 -13.79
C GLY A 184 1.32 4.75 -13.27
N ARG A 185 1.96 5.91 -13.32
CA ARG A 185 3.31 6.10 -12.79
C ARG A 185 3.48 7.52 -12.28
N LEU A 186 4.43 7.71 -11.37
CA LEU A 186 4.89 9.04 -11.03
C LEU A 186 5.82 9.58 -12.12
N LEU A 187 5.62 10.84 -12.49
CA LEU A 187 6.52 11.58 -13.37
C LEU A 187 7.46 12.42 -12.52
N GLY A 188 8.76 12.18 -12.67
CA GLY A 188 9.79 12.77 -11.81
C GLY A 188 10.01 11.95 -10.54
N GLY A 189 11.18 12.13 -9.94
CA GLY A 189 11.68 11.29 -8.84
C GLY A 189 12.93 10.50 -9.24
N PRO A 190 13.67 9.97 -8.26
CA PRO A 190 14.90 9.24 -8.52
C PRO A 190 14.63 7.86 -9.16
N PRO A 191 15.46 7.39 -10.11
CA PRO A 191 15.30 6.07 -10.71
C PRO A 191 15.54 4.96 -9.68
N LEU A 192 14.77 3.86 -9.83
CA LEU A 192 14.84 2.73 -8.90
C LEU A 192 15.87 1.66 -9.31
N ARG A 193 16.44 1.73 -10.51
CA ARG A 193 17.58 0.89 -10.94
C ARG A 193 18.90 1.63 -10.84
#